data_AF-A0A524BGF6-F1
#
_entry.id   AF-A0A524BGF6-F1
#
_cell.length_a   1.000
_cell.length_b   1.000
_cell.length_c   1.000
_cell.angle_alpha   90.00
_cell.angle_beta   90.00
_cell.angle_gamma   90.00
#
_symmetry.space_group_name_H-M   'P 1'
#
loop_
_entity.id
_entity.type
_entity.pdbx_description
1 polymer ?
#
loop_
_entity_poly.entity_id
_entity_poly.type
_entity_poly.pdbx_seq_one_letter_code
_entity_poly.pdbx_strand_id
1 'polypeptide(L)'
;MADRFPSPFDIATPEGAEGWQDMYVYSSLFSESRREFEDSIFWFQDGVHWPKVLTPWDATFYEFAIASLSQYNTRHLQVPPANGIAFRILNGYGYLTPVPADPTQIEARVANFMDRAGFYFMNWNDLYDKWMVKI
;
A
#
# COMPACT_ATOMS: atom_id res chain seq x y z
N MET A 1 21.86 -5.59 -20.40
CA MET A 1 20.66 -4.95 -19.83
C MET A 1 20.80 -4.99 -18.31
N ALA A 2 20.26 -4.02 -17.58
CA ALA A 2 20.21 -4.15 -16.13
C ALA A 2 19.20 -5.27 -15.79
N ASP A 3 19.63 -6.30 -15.05
CA ASP A 3 18.79 -7.45 -14.69
C ASP A 3 17.76 -7.13 -13.58
N ARG A 4 17.71 -5.86 -13.13
CA ARG A 4 16.78 -5.36 -12.13
C ARG A 4 16.49 -3.87 -12.30
N PHE A 5 15.37 -3.42 -11.75
CA PHE A 5 15.11 -2.00 -11.54
C PHE A 5 16.15 -1.38 -10.59
N PRO A 6 16.44 -0.07 -10.70
CA PRO A 6 17.35 0.61 -9.79
C PRO A 6 16.89 0.48 -8.34
N SER A 7 17.86 0.39 -7.42
CA SER A 7 17.57 0.50 -6.00
C SER A 7 17.00 1.90 -5.70
N PRO A 8 16.00 2.05 -4.83
CA PRO A 8 15.51 3.37 -4.41
C PRO A 8 16.60 4.23 -3.78
N PHE A 9 17.65 3.62 -3.22
CA PHE A 9 18.78 4.32 -2.63
C PHE A 9 19.79 4.85 -3.66
N ASP A 10 19.75 4.33 -4.89
CA ASP A 10 20.64 4.75 -5.98
C ASP A 10 19.98 5.84 -6.85
N ILE A 11 18.73 6.22 -6.54
CA ILE A 11 18.00 7.26 -7.26
C ILE A 11 18.46 8.64 -6.76
N ALA A 12 19.06 9.41 -7.67
CA ALA A 12 19.45 10.78 -7.38
C ALA A 12 18.23 11.67 -7.08
N THR A 13 18.39 12.59 -6.14
CA THR A 13 17.41 13.66 -5.91
C THR A 13 17.47 14.65 -7.08
N PRO A 14 16.32 15.03 -7.69
CA PRO A 14 16.29 16.05 -8.72
C PRO A 14 16.80 17.40 -8.22
N GLU A 15 17.42 18.20 -9.11
CA GLU A 15 17.87 19.55 -8.80
C GLU A 15 16.72 20.42 -8.26
N GLY A 16 16.95 21.07 -7.11
CA GLY A 16 15.96 21.91 -6.44
C GLY A 16 15.00 21.16 -5.51
N ALA A 17 15.13 19.83 -5.40
CA ALA A 17 14.37 19.00 -4.46
C ALA A 17 15.23 18.53 -3.27
N GLU A 18 16.41 19.10 -3.06
CA GLU A 18 17.28 18.71 -1.95
C GLU A 18 16.58 18.87 -0.60
N GLY A 19 16.77 17.91 0.31
CA GLY A 19 16.14 17.93 1.63
C GLY A 19 14.64 17.61 1.64
N TRP A 20 14.06 17.14 0.53
CA TRP A 20 12.63 16.76 0.45
C TRP A 20 12.20 15.79 1.56
N GLN A 21 13.14 14.99 2.09
CA GLN A 21 12.91 14.04 3.18
C GLN A 21 12.34 14.71 4.43
N ASP A 22 12.76 15.93 4.74
CA ASP A 22 12.35 16.67 5.96
C ASP A 22 10.87 17.04 5.97
N MET A 23 10.20 16.93 4.82
CA MET A 23 8.76 17.15 4.67
C MET A 23 7.90 15.98 5.19
N TYR A 24 8.49 14.81 5.42
CA TYR A 24 7.78 13.57 5.72
C TYR A 24 8.25 12.93 7.03
N VAL A 25 7.40 12.10 7.62
CA VAL A 25 7.78 11.30 8.79
C VAL A 25 8.82 10.25 8.41
N TYR A 26 9.81 10.03 9.28
CA TYR A 26 10.95 9.13 9.01
C TYR A 26 10.53 7.68 8.66
N SER A 27 9.37 7.23 9.16
CA SER A 27 8.82 5.90 8.90
C SER A 27 8.31 5.73 7.47
N SER A 28 7.97 6.83 6.80
CA SER A 28 7.45 6.85 5.43
C SER A 28 8.54 6.88 4.37
N LEU A 29 9.81 6.98 4.76
CA LEU A 29 10.95 7.08 3.86
C LEU A 29 11.69 5.75 3.71
N PHE A 30 12.39 5.58 2.59
CA PHE A 30 13.44 4.57 2.49
C PHE A 30 14.54 4.89 3.52
N SER A 31 15.05 3.85 4.20
CA SER A 31 16.03 4.01 5.27
C SER A 31 17.12 2.97 5.14
N GLU A 32 18.38 3.38 5.33
CA GLU A 32 19.55 2.50 5.32
C GLU A 32 19.40 1.31 6.27
N SER A 33 18.75 1.51 7.43
CA SER A 33 18.46 0.44 8.40
C SER A 33 17.59 -0.69 7.85
N ARG A 34 16.87 -0.45 6.74
CA ARG A 34 16.00 -1.42 6.06
C ARG A 34 16.52 -1.79 4.67
N ARG A 35 17.71 -1.34 4.26
CA ARG A 35 18.20 -1.49 2.88
C ARG A 35 18.06 -2.91 2.34
N GLU A 36 18.50 -3.91 3.10
CA GLU A 36 18.41 -5.32 2.68
C GLU A 36 16.96 -5.73 2.34
N PHE A 37 16.00 -5.37 3.19
CA PHE A 37 14.58 -5.61 2.94
C PHE A 37 14.08 -4.84 1.70
N GLU A 38 14.37 -3.54 1.63
CA GLU A 38 13.92 -2.65 0.56
C GLU A 38 14.49 -3.08 -0.82
N ASP A 39 15.74 -3.55 -0.86
CA ASP A 39 16.40 -4.06 -2.08
C ASP A 39 15.91 -5.47 -2.48
N SER A 40 15.39 -6.25 -1.53
CA SER A 40 14.85 -7.60 -1.80
C SER A 40 13.43 -7.60 -2.39
N ILE A 41 12.77 -6.45 -2.42
CA ILE A 41 11.36 -6.32 -2.78
C ILE A 41 11.19 -5.43 -4.01
N PHE A 42 10.20 -5.78 -4.84
CA PHE A 42 9.79 -4.92 -5.94
C PHE A 42 8.87 -3.79 -5.45
N TRP A 43 9.29 -2.55 -5.71
CA TRP A 43 8.53 -1.33 -5.44
C TRP A 43 8.00 -0.73 -6.73
N PHE A 44 6.73 -0.32 -6.75
CA PHE A 44 6.12 0.35 -7.89
C PHE A 44 5.48 1.67 -7.47
N GLN A 45 5.57 2.67 -8.34
CA GLN A 45 5.00 3.99 -8.08
C GLN A 45 3.46 3.91 -8.10
N ASP A 46 2.81 4.56 -7.13
CA ASP A 46 1.35 4.64 -7.07
C ASP A 46 0.79 5.75 -7.97
N GLY A 47 1.11 5.67 -9.25
CA GLY A 47 0.74 6.71 -10.21
C GLY A 47 -0.74 6.75 -10.57
N VAL A 48 -1.49 5.68 -10.31
CA VAL A 48 -2.93 5.63 -10.61
C VAL A 48 -3.71 6.46 -9.60
N HIS A 49 -3.35 6.39 -8.31
CA HIS A 49 -4.09 7.06 -7.25
C HIS A 49 -3.43 8.39 -6.84
N TRP A 50 -2.09 8.46 -6.83
CA TRP A 50 -1.31 9.67 -6.52
C TRP A 50 -0.27 9.95 -7.62
N PRO A 51 -0.70 10.50 -8.78
CA PRO A 51 0.18 10.73 -9.93
C PRO A 51 1.21 11.86 -9.73
N LYS A 52 1.01 12.72 -8.74
CA LYS A 52 1.84 13.90 -8.47
C LYS A 52 2.64 13.71 -7.18
N VAL A 53 3.66 14.55 -7.01
CA VAL A 53 4.37 14.67 -5.74
C VAL A 53 3.39 14.96 -4.62
N LEU A 54 3.52 14.23 -3.52
CA LEU A 54 2.76 14.42 -2.30
C LEU A 54 3.20 15.73 -1.66
N THR A 55 2.26 16.55 -1.23
CA THR A 55 2.56 17.60 -0.25
C THR A 55 2.63 16.96 1.15
N PRO A 56 3.19 17.63 2.18
CA PRO A 56 3.15 17.12 3.55
C PRO A 56 1.72 16.80 4.03
N TRP A 57 0.76 17.60 3.59
CA TRP A 57 -0.65 17.39 3.90
C TRP A 57 -1.21 16.15 3.18
N ASP A 58 -0.95 16.01 1.89
CA ASP A 58 -1.40 14.84 1.12
C ASP A 58 -0.76 13.54 1.62
N ALA A 59 0.48 13.58 2.08
CA ALA A 59 1.17 12.42 2.66
C ALA A 59 0.44 11.87 3.90
N THR A 60 -0.24 12.72 4.67
CA THR A 60 -1.07 12.30 5.81
C THR A 60 -2.26 11.45 5.34
N PHE A 61 -2.95 11.88 4.28
CA PHE A 61 -4.05 11.10 3.71
C PHE A 61 -3.58 9.85 3.00
N TYR A 62 -2.42 9.91 2.36
CA TYR A 62 -1.79 8.76 1.74
C TYR A 62 -1.53 7.66 2.78
N GLU A 63 -0.87 8.00 3.90
CA GLU A 63 -0.64 7.07 5.01
C GLU A 63 -1.96 6.50 5.54
N PHE A 64 -2.96 7.35 5.77
CA PHE A 64 -4.28 6.91 6.23
C PHE A 64 -4.95 5.93 5.26
N ALA A 65 -4.90 6.20 3.96
CA ALA A 65 -5.48 5.35 2.93
C ALA A 65 -4.79 3.98 2.88
N ILE A 66 -3.45 3.95 2.88
CA ILE A 66 -2.68 2.70 2.85
C ILE A 66 -2.85 1.90 4.15
N ALA A 67 -2.87 2.56 5.30
CA ALA A 67 -3.16 1.91 6.58
C ALA A 67 -4.57 1.31 6.59
N SER A 68 -5.58 2.05 6.11
CA SER A 68 -6.97 1.58 6.05
C SER A 68 -7.13 0.37 5.14
N LEU A 69 -6.58 0.42 3.92
CA LEU A 69 -6.57 -0.71 3.00
C LEU A 69 -5.87 -1.94 3.62
N SER A 70 -4.76 -1.72 4.33
CA SER A 70 -4.04 -2.78 5.03
C SER A 70 -4.86 -3.40 6.17
N GLN A 71 -5.68 -2.63 6.88
CA GLN A 71 -6.63 -3.18 7.86
C GLN A 71 -7.71 -4.04 7.20
N TYR A 72 -8.14 -3.71 5.98
CA TYR A 72 -9.07 -4.57 5.25
C TYR A 72 -8.44 -5.91 4.89
N ASN A 73 -7.20 -5.90 4.41
CA ASN A 73 -6.46 -7.12 4.12
C ASN A 73 -6.23 -7.99 5.37
N THR A 74 -5.86 -7.39 6.50
CA THR A 74 -5.41 -8.12 7.70
C THR A 74 -6.51 -8.46 8.69
N ARG A 75 -7.54 -7.60 8.84
CA ARG A 75 -8.53 -7.69 9.92
C ARG A 75 -9.96 -7.78 9.43
N HIS A 76 -10.37 -6.93 8.47
CA HIS A 76 -11.79 -6.85 8.08
C HIS A 76 -12.18 -7.93 7.07
N LEU A 77 -11.49 -8.08 5.95
CA LEU A 77 -11.79 -9.15 5.00
C LEU A 77 -10.91 -10.38 5.24
N GLN A 78 -9.71 -10.19 5.81
CA GLN A 78 -8.72 -11.26 5.94
C GLN A 78 -8.41 -11.91 4.60
N VAL A 79 -8.04 -11.08 3.61
CA VAL A 79 -7.70 -11.51 2.25
C VAL A 79 -6.63 -12.60 2.35
N PRO A 80 -6.86 -13.82 1.82
CA PRO A 80 -6.06 -14.98 2.23
C PRO A 80 -4.55 -14.81 2.02
N PRO A 81 -4.04 -14.38 0.84
CA PRO A 81 -2.60 -14.24 0.63
C PRO A 81 -2.01 -12.90 1.11
N ALA A 82 -2.82 -11.94 1.61
CA ALA A 82 -2.38 -10.57 1.79
C ALA A 82 -2.45 -10.09 3.26
N ASN A 83 -1.38 -9.44 3.70
CA ASN A 83 -1.26 -8.76 5.00
C ASN A 83 -1.17 -7.23 4.88
N GLY A 84 -1.55 -6.68 3.73
CA GLY A 84 -1.59 -5.24 3.51
C GLY A 84 -0.62 -4.79 2.43
N ILE A 85 -0.30 -3.51 2.47
CA ILE A 85 0.59 -2.84 1.52
C ILE A 85 1.55 -1.98 2.33
N ALA A 86 2.84 -2.13 2.08
CA ALA A 86 3.83 -1.20 2.61
C ALA A 86 4.01 -0.05 1.61
N PHE A 87 4.25 1.15 2.13
CA PHE A 87 4.53 2.31 1.29
C PHE A 87 5.82 3.01 1.69
N ARG A 88 6.42 3.69 0.71
CA ARG A 88 7.57 4.59 0.88
C ARG A 88 7.38 5.82 0.01
N ILE A 89 7.97 6.93 0.41
CA ILE A 89 8.04 8.15 -0.38
C ILE A 89 9.48 8.32 -0.87
N LEU A 90 9.64 8.60 -2.17
CA LEU A 90 10.91 8.90 -2.81
C LEU A 90 10.75 10.12 -3.71
N ASN A 91 11.51 11.19 -3.45
CA ASN A 91 11.44 12.46 -4.18
C ASN A 91 9.98 13.02 -4.26
N GLY A 92 9.20 12.81 -3.20
CA GLY A 92 7.79 13.19 -3.11
C GLY A 92 6.79 12.23 -3.77
N TYR A 93 7.23 11.21 -4.50
CA TYR A 93 6.31 10.22 -5.08
C TYR A 93 6.10 9.03 -4.14
N GLY A 94 4.85 8.56 -4.07
CA GLY A 94 4.48 7.36 -3.32
C GLY A 94 4.81 6.07 -4.08
N TYR A 95 5.41 5.11 -3.39
CA TYR A 95 5.74 3.78 -3.88
C TYR A 95 5.11 2.73 -2.97
N LEU A 96 4.62 1.65 -3.56
CA LEU A 96 3.92 0.58 -2.89
C LEU A 96 4.59 -0.77 -3.13
N THR A 97 4.37 -1.67 -2.19
CA THR A 97 4.64 -3.10 -2.36
C THR A 97 3.67 -3.94 -1.53
N PRO A 98 3.15 -5.08 -2.04
CA PRO A 98 2.28 -5.95 -1.28
C PRO A 98 3.02 -6.60 -0.12
N VAL A 99 2.36 -6.71 1.04
CA VAL A 99 2.86 -7.47 2.18
C VAL A 99 2.20 -8.85 2.16
N PRO A 100 2.93 -9.95 1.95
CA PRO A 100 2.35 -11.28 1.92
C PRO A 100 1.91 -11.73 3.32
N ALA A 101 0.85 -12.54 3.37
CA ALA A 101 0.51 -13.29 4.58
C ALA A 101 1.52 -14.42 4.82
N ASP A 102 1.67 -14.83 6.09
CA ASP A 102 2.39 -16.06 6.42
C ASP A 102 1.69 -17.25 5.71
N PRO A 103 2.40 -18.04 4.89
CA PRO A 103 1.82 -19.16 4.16
C PRO A 103 1.03 -20.14 5.04
N THR A 104 1.46 -20.32 6.30
CA THR A 104 0.81 -21.22 7.27
C THR A 104 -0.56 -20.71 7.73
N GLN A 105 -0.86 -19.42 7.55
CA GLN A 105 -2.11 -18.78 7.97
C GLN A 105 -3.12 -18.64 6.81
N ILE A 106 -2.70 -18.87 5.55
CA ILE A 106 -3.53 -18.59 4.38
C ILE A 106 -4.82 -19.42 4.38
N GLU A 107 -4.73 -20.72 4.66
CA GLU A 107 -5.88 -21.62 4.63
C GLU A 107 -6.94 -21.24 5.67
N ALA A 108 -6.53 -20.96 6.90
CA ALA A 108 -7.42 -20.57 7.99
C ALA A 108 -8.18 -19.27 7.69
N ARG A 109 -7.62 -18.38 6.88
CA ARG A 109 -8.25 -17.11 6.48
C ARG A 109 -9.35 -17.27 5.45
N VAL A 110 -9.35 -18.36 4.67
CA VAL A 110 -10.34 -18.58 3.60
C VAL A 110 -11.77 -18.55 4.15
N ALA A 111 -12.00 -19.20 5.30
CA ALA A 111 -13.33 -19.23 5.92
C ALA A 111 -13.84 -17.81 6.24
N ASN A 112 -13.01 -16.98 6.87
CA ASN A 112 -13.39 -15.61 7.24
C ASN A 112 -13.56 -14.70 6.01
N PHE A 113 -12.71 -14.87 5.00
CA PHE A 113 -12.85 -14.13 3.75
C PHE A 113 -14.14 -14.49 3.01
N MET A 114 -14.47 -15.78 2.92
CA MET A 114 -15.71 -16.23 2.27
C MET A 114 -16.96 -15.81 3.02
N ASP A 115 -16.94 -15.85 4.36
CA ASP A 115 -18.06 -15.36 5.18
C ASP A 115 -18.34 -13.86 4.94
N ARG A 116 -17.28 -13.05 4.77
CA ARG A 116 -17.41 -11.58 4.67
C ARG A 116 -17.48 -11.08 3.24
N ALA A 117 -16.43 -11.31 2.46
CA ALA A 117 -16.36 -10.88 1.07
C ALA A 117 -17.31 -11.72 0.20
N GLY A 118 -17.37 -13.04 0.44
CA GLY A 118 -18.32 -13.91 -0.27
C GLY A 118 -19.77 -13.49 -0.02
N PHE A 119 -20.18 -13.21 1.22
CA PHE A 119 -21.50 -12.67 1.50
C PHE A 119 -21.77 -11.38 0.74
N TYR A 120 -20.85 -10.41 0.79
CA TYR A 120 -21.00 -9.14 0.09
C TYR A 120 -21.20 -9.32 -1.42
N PHE A 121 -20.35 -10.10 -2.08
CA PHE A 121 -20.43 -10.29 -3.53
C PHE A 121 -21.62 -11.14 -3.97
N MET A 122 -21.97 -12.19 -3.22
CA MET A 122 -23.16 -13.02 -3.53
C MET A 122 -24.48 -12.25 -3.38
N ASN A 123 -24.52 -11.24 -2.51
CA ASN A 123 -25.71 -10.44 -2.24
C ASN A 123 -25.66 -9.03 -2.85
N TRP A 124 -24.71 -8.76 -3.77
CA TRP A 124 -24.43 -7.41 -4.28
C TRP A 124 -25.67 -6.66 -4.76
N ASN A 125 -26.51 -7.30 -5.58
CA ASN A 125 -27.70 -6.63 -6.15
C ASN A 125 -28.68 -6.16 -5.06
N ASP A 126 -29.02 -7.03 -4.11
CA ASP A 126 -29.93 -6.68 -3.00
C ASP A 126 -29.33 -5.61 -2.08
N LEU A 127 -28.02 -5.72 -1.76
CA LEU A 127 -27.32 -4.70 -0.97
C LEU A 127 -27.28 -3.35 -1.69
N TYR A 128 -27.05 -3.34 -3.00
CA TYR A 128 -27.04 -2.15 -3.83
C TYR A 128 -28.42 -1.51 -3.90
N ASP A 129 -29.48 -2.28 -4.19
CA ASP A 129 -30.86 -1.78 -4.24
C ASP A 129 -31.27 -1.14 -2.90
N LYS A 130 -30.92 -1.77 -1.78
CA LYS A 130 -31.15 -1.21 -0.43
C LYS A 130 -30.37 0.07 -0.17
N TRP A 131 -29.17 0.20 -0.71
CA TRP A 131 -28.37 1.41 -0.58
C TRP A 131 -28.95 2.56 -1.40
N MET A 132 -29.41 2.30 -2.62
CA MET A 132 -30.00 3.30 -3.52
C MET A 132 -31.24 3.99 -2.95
N VAL A 133 -32.00 3.33 -2.04
CA VAL A 133 -33.16 3.93 -1.36
C VAL A 133 -32.75 4.91 -0.24
N LYS A 134 -31.50 4.83 0.25
CA LYS A 134 -31.00 5.67 1.35
C LYS A 134 -30.33 6.96 0.89
N ILE A 135 -29.91 7.04 -0.37
CA ILE A 135 -29.28 8.23 -0.96
C ILE A 135 -30.30 9.14 -1.63
#